data_AF-A0A0G0Q170-F1
#
_entry.id   AF-A0A0G0Q170-F1
#
_cell.length_a   1.000
_cell.length_b   1.000
_cell.length_c   1.000
_cell.angle_alpha   90.00
_cell.angle_beta   90.00
_cell.angle_gamma   90.00
#
_symmetry.space_group_name_H-M   'P 1'
#
loop_
_entity.id
_entity.type
_entity.pdbx_description
1 polymer ?
#
loop_
_entity_poly.entity_id
_entity_poly.type
_entity_poly.pdbx_seq_one_letter_code
_entity_poly.pdbx_strand_id
1 'polypeptide(L)'
;MIPKNENQGEDLNFELVFPLVKGLLKLLYYECNIKFRSFMEEQNSIKNGTPVWIWIILIILVVGFGVGGTWYVMDQKVKNSDSKITSLQNQVDTLRKKATTTPTPTTTTIPTTTPTTTTDITANWKTYSGTILGGYSIKYPSSWSAEEANKGINTESVILRRTSNTGADGDYWVDIAQFYGDASTFASVGYGTDITNTTIAGFSAKKANRGASIQSPAQTHYLISHGGKNYLLGILYINASDAVGDQILNTFKFNS
;
A
#
# COMPACT_ATOMS: atom_id res chain seq x y z
N MET A 1 -11.01 -34.17 -11.59
CA MET A 1 -11.54 -33.09 -12.45
C MET A 1 -11.32 -31.78 -11.72
N ILE A 2 -10.38 -30.95 -12.17
CA ILE A 2 -10.08 -29.65 -11.55
C ILE A 2 -10.82 -28.58 -12.35
N PRO A 3 -11.62 -27.70 -11.73
CA PRO A 3 -12.30 -26.63 -12.45
C PRO A 3 -11.26 -25.64 -13.01
N LYS A 4 -11.35 -25.35 -14.31
CA LYS A 4 -10.62 -24.25 -14.94
C LYS A 4 -11.10 -22.96 -14.29
N ASN A 5 -10.19 -22.24 -13.63
CA ASN A 5 -10.44 -20.87 -13.20
C ASN A 5 -10.32 -19.96 -14.41
N GLU A 6 -11.46 -19.63 -15.00
CA GLU A 6 -11.59 -18.69 -16.10
C GLU A 6 -11.57 -17.29 -15.48
N ASN A 7 -10.39 -16.65 -15.53
CA ASN A 7 -10.26 -15.24 -15.14
C ASN A 7 -11.17 -14.42 -16.06
N GLN A 8 -12.34 -14.02 -15.54
CA GLN A 8 -13.12 -12.93 -16.09
C GLN A 8 -12.30 -11.66 -15.91
N GLY A 9 -11.50 -11.33 -16.94
CA GLY A 9 -10.99 -9.98 -17.08
C GLY A 9 -12.20 -9.05 -17.10
N GLU A 10 -12.19 -8.05 -16.24
CA GLU A 10 -13.17 -6.97 -16.35
C GLU A 10 -12.94 -6.28 -17.69
N ASP A 11 -13.72 -6.71 -18.69
CA ASP A 11 -13.82 -6.04 -19.97
C ASP A 11 -14.36 -4.64 -19.68
N LEU A 12 -13.42 -3.68 -19.57
CA LEU A 12 -13.71 -2.26 -19.57
C LEU A 12 -14.69 -2.01 -20.72
N ASN A 13 -15.93 -1.70 -20.36
CA ASN A 13 -17.01 -1.57 -21.31
C ASN A 13 -16.75 -0.36 -22.21
N PHE A 14 -16.06 -0.58 -23.33
CA PHE A 14 -15.59 0.45 -24.27
C PHE A 14 -16.75 1.32 -24.80
N GLU A 15 -17.98 0.80 -24.79
CA GLU A 15 -19.21 1.52 -25.13
C GLU A 15 -19.47 2.72 -24.21
N LEU A 16 -19.08 2.65 -22.92
CA LEU A 16 -19.26 3.75 -21.97
C LEU A 16 -18.11 4.79 -22.03
N VAL A 17 -16.92 4.36 -22.45
CA VAL A 17 -15.73 5.23 -22.49
C VAL A 17 -15.74 6.13 -23.74
N PHE A 18 -16.20 5.60 -24.88
CA PHE A 18 -16.20 6.33 -26.15
C PHE A 18 -16.98 7.65 -26.15
N PRO A 19 -18.21 7.74 -25.61
CA PRO A 19 -18.99 8.97 -25.56
C PRO A 19 -18.34 10.05 -24.69
N LEU A 20 -17.76 9.64 -23.55
CA LEU A 20 -17.04 10.53 -22.62
C LEU A 20 -15.80 11.14 -23.28
N VAL A 21 -15.00 10.33 -23.96
CA VAL A 21 -13.81 10.80 -24.69
C VAL A 21 -14.21 11.74 -25.83
N LYS A 22 -15.30 11.44 -26.56
CA LYS A 22 -15.84 12.34 -27.60
C LYS A 22 -16.31 13.69 -27.04
N GLY A 23 -16.95 13.69 -25.87
CA GLY A 23 -17.39 14.91 -25.18
C GLY A 23 -16.21 15.79 -24.77
N LEU A 24 -15.19 15.19 -24.17
CA LEU A 24 -13.95 15.87 -23.78
C LEU A 24 -13.19 16.45 -24.99
N LEU A 25 -13.09 15.69 -26.09
CA LEU A 25 -12.46 16.18 -27.32
C LEU A 25 -13.21 17.38 -27.92
N LYS A 26 -14.54 17.40 -27.86
CA LYS A 26 -15.34 18.56 -28.32
C LYS A 26 -15.12 19.80 -27.44
N LEU A 27 -15.07 19.62 -26.11
CA LEU A 27 -14.80 20.71 -25.17
C LEU A 27 -13.39 21.28 -25.37
N LEU A 28 -12.39 20.41 -25.48
CA LEU A 28 -11.01 20.82 -25.76
C LEU A 28 -10.89 21.52 -27.11
N TYR A 29 -11.58 21.03 -28.14
CA TYR A 29 -11.61 21.68 -29.45
C TYR A 29 -12.21 23.09 -29.37
N TYR A 30 -13.30 23.26 -28.63
CA TYR A 30 -13.97 24.55 -28.50
C TYR A 30 -13.13 25.57 -27.72
N GLU A 31 -12.55 25.18 -26.58
CA GLU A 31 -11.67 26.07 -25.80
C GLU A 31 -10.38 26.40 -26.55
N CYS A 32 -9.82 25.42 -27.26
CA CYS A 32 -8.62 25.64 -28.08
C CYS A 32 -8.93 26.58 -29.25
N ASN A 33 -10.09 26.45 -29.90
CA ASN A 33 -10.49 27.32 -31.00
C ASN A 33 -10.69 28.78 -30.55
N ILE A 34 -11.28 29.01 -29.36
CA ILE A 34 -11.43 30.37 -28.81
C ILE A 34 -10.07 31.01 -28.53
N LYS A 35 -9.17 30.30 -27.84
CA LYS A 35 -7.82 30.80 -27.53
C LYS A 35 -6.95 30.96 -28.78
N PHE A 36 -7.12 30.08 -29.76
CA PHE A 36 -6.42 30.18 -31.04
C PHE A 36 -6.88 31.41 -31.83
N ARG A 37 -8.19 31.71 -31.82
CA ARG A 37 -8.72 32.91 -32.48
C ARG A 37 -8.22 34.20 -31.85
N SER A 38 -8.19 34.29 -30.52
CA SER A 38 -7.62 35.46 -29.83
C SER A 38 -6.13 35.63 -30.10
N PHE A 39 -5.39 34.53 -30.13
CA PHE A 39 -3.97 34.54 -30.49
C PHE A 39 -3.75 34.98 -31.95
N MET A 40 -4.58 34.53 -32.89
CA MET A 40 -4.47 34.93 -34.30
C MET A 40 -4.79 36.42 -34.53
N GLU A 41 -5.74 36.98 -33.78
CA GLU A 41 -6.03 38.42 -33.80
C GLU A 41 -4.87 39.24 -33.21
N GLU A 42 -4.23 38.75 -32.14
CA GLU A 42 -3.06 39.38 -31.52
C GLU A 42 -1.83 39.34 -32.43
N GLN A 43 -1.57 38.21 -33.10
CA GLN A 43 -0.46 38.08 -34.04
C GLN A 43 -0.63 38.95 -35.30
N ASN A 44 -1.86 39.21 -35.75
CA ASN A 44 -2.12 40.13 -36.88
C ASN A 44 -1.75 41.59 -36.57
N SER A 45 -1.53 41.95 -35.31
CA SER A 45 -1.09 43.30 -34.92
C SER A 45 0.43 43.49 -34.99
N ILE A 46 1.21 42.41 -35.04
CA ILE A 46 2.67 42.45 -35.06
C ILE A 46 3.15 42.65 -36.51
N LYS A 47 3.12 43.91 -36.95
CA LYS A 47 3.78 44.35 -38.19
C LYS A 47 5.29 44.26 -38.00
N ASN A 48 5.88 43.10 -38.31
CA ASN A 48 7.20 42.95 -38.97
C ASN A 48 7.65 41.47 -39.04
N GLY A 49 7.58 40.89 -40.24
CA GLY A 49 8.68 40.08 -40.78
C GLY A 49 8.57 38.56 -40.83
N THR A 50 7.82 37.88 -39.95
CA THR A 50 7.80 36.40 -39.98
C THR A 50 6.46 35.87 -40.50
N PRO A 51 6.43 35.12 -41.61
CA PRO A 51 5.18 34.70 -42.21
C PRO A 51 4.49 33.62 -41.35
N VAL A 52 3.19 33.80 -41.10
CA VAL A 52 2.32 33.00 -40.21
C VAL A 52 2.42 31.49 -40.45
N TRP A 53 2.68 31.04 -41.68
CA TRP A 53 2.80 29.62 -42.02
C TRP A 53 3.97 28.91 -41.30
N ILE A 54 5.02 29.64 -40.89
CA ILE A 54 6.15 29.07 -40.13
C ILE A 54 5.70 28.62 -38.74
N TRP A 55 4.82 29.38 -38.09
CA TRP A 55 4.27 29.02 -36.78
C TRP A 55 3.35 27.80 -36.85
N ILE A 56 2.58 27.67 -37.94
CA ILE A 56 1.72 26.50 -38.17
C ILE A 56 2.58 25.23 -38.28
N ILE A 57 3.69 25.28 -39.02
CA ILE A 57 4.62 24.13 -39.14
C ILE A 57 5.23 23.78 -37.78
N LEU A 58 5.64 24.78 -36.98
CA LEU A 58 6.22 24.56 -35.67
C LEU A 58 5.25 23.83 -34.72
N ILE A 59 3.97 24.25 -34.71
CA ILE A 59 2.94 23.62 -33.88
C ILE A 59 2.69 22.18 -34.33
N ILE A 60 2.60 21.92 -35.64
CA ILE A 60 2.42 20.56 -36.17
C ILE A 60 3.59 19.66 -35.74
N LEU A 61 4.82 20.16 -35.78
CA LEU A 61 6.02 19.44 -35.33
C LEU A 61 5.96 19.08 -33.84
N VAL A 62 5.60 20.04 -32.98
CA VAL A 62 5.51 19.81 -31.52
C VAL A 62 4.40 18.80 -31.18
N VAL A 63 3.23 18.91 -31.82
CA VAL A 63 2.12 17.97 -31.60
C VAL A 63 2.47 16.57 -32.14
N GLY A 64 3.10 16.48 -33.31
CA GLY A 64 3.53 15.21 -33.90
C GLY A 64 4.54 14.46 -33.03
N PHE A 65 5.54 15.16 -32.48
CA PHE A 65 6.52 14.55 -31.58
C PHE A 65 5.92 14.19 -30.21
N GLY A 66 4.99 14.99 -29.68
CA GLY A 66 4.36 14.70 -28.39
C GLY A 66 3.52 13.42 -28.40
N VAL A 67 2.71 13.21 -29.44
CA VAL A 67 1.85 12.01 -29.54
C VAL A 67 2.68 10.77 -29.91
N GLY A 68 3.66 10.89 -30.81
CA GLY A 68 4.52 9.76 -31.18
C GLY A 68 5.42 9.27 -30.04
N GLY A 69 6.01 10.21 -29.26
CA GLY A 69 6.90 9.86 -28.15
C GLY A 69 6.18 9.17 -27.00
N THR A 70 4.96 9.61 -26.67
CA THR A 70 4.16 8.98 -25.60
C THR A 70 3.70 7.57 -25.97
N TRP A 71 3.30 7.35 -27.24
CA TRP A 71 2.94 6.01 -27.73
C TRP A 71 4.12 5.03 -27.69
N TYR A 72 5.31 5.46 -28.13
CA TYR A 72 6.52 4.62 -28.11
C TYR A 72 6.93 4.19 -26.69
N VAL A 73 6.84 5.09 -25.71
CA VAL A 73 7.16 4.79 -24.30
C VAL A 73 6.13 3.82 -23.71
N MET A 74 4.85 3.94 -24.07
CA MET A 74 3.82 2.98 -23.65
C MET A 74 4.04 1.59 -24.28
N ASP A 75 4.35 1.51 -25.58
CA ASP A 75 4.63 0.24 -26.28
C ASP A 75 5.83 -0.51 -25.66
N GLN A 76 6.89 0.19 -25.28
CA GLN A 76 8.02 -0.45 -24.56
C GLN A 76 7.63 -0.99 -23.18
N LYS A 77 6.76 -0.29 -22.45
CA LYS A 77 6.29 -0.77 -21.14
C LYS A 77 5.44 -2.03 -21.25
N VAL A 78 4.61 -2.13 -22.30
CA VAL A 78 3.80 -3.34 -22.57
C VAL A 78 4.72 -4.53 -22.87
N LYS A 79 5.67 -4.39 -23.79
CA LYS A 79 6.63 -5.46 -24.14
C LYS A 79 7.44 -5.97 -22.94
N ASN A 80 7.88 -5.05 -22.08
CA ASN A 80 8.60 -5.42 -20.85
C ASN A 80 7.70 -6.18 -19.86
N SER A 81 6.40 -5.90 -19.85
CA SER A 81 5.44 -6.56 -18.95
C SER A 81 5.12 -7.98 -19.43
N ASP A 82 4.96 -8.19 -20.74
CA ASP A 82 4.72 -9.52 -21.34
C ASP A 82 5.86 -10.51 -21.04
N SER A 83 7.11 -10.01 -21.06
CA SER A 83 8.28 -10.83 -20.72
C SER A 83 8.27 -11.30 -19.26
N LYS A 84 7.83 -10.43 -18.32
CA LYS A 84 7.71 -10.77 -16.89
C LYS A 84 6.58 -11.77 -16.64
N ILE A 85 5.45 -11.59 -17.32
CA ILE A 85 4.32 -12.53 -17.24
C ILE A 85 4.76 -13.92 -17.70
N THR A 86 5.46 -14.01 -18.84
CA THR A 86 5.98 -15.28 -19.37
C THR A 86 6.97 -15.93 -18.39
N SER A 87 7.86 -15.15 -17.78
CA SER A 87 8.81 -15.64 -16.77
C SER A 87 8.11 -16.17 -15.51
N LEU A 88 7.07 -15.49 -15.03
CA LEU A 88 6.30 -15.92 -13.86
C LEU A 88 5.51 -17.20 -14.14
N GLN A 89 4.90 -17.31 -15.32
CA GLN A 89 4.20 -18.52 -15.77
C GLN A 89 5.14 -19.73 -15.74
N ASN A 90 6.35 -19.58 -16.28
CA ASN A 90 7.37 -20.62 -16.29
C ASN A 90 7.82 -21.05 -14.88
N GLN A 91 7.92 -20.10 -13.94
CA GLN A 91 8.24 -20.41 -12.54
C GLN A 91 7.11 -21.19 -11.86
N VAL A 92 5.86 -20.77 -12.06
CA VAL A 92 4.68 -21.48 -11.51
C VAL A 92 4.62 -22.91 -12.06
N ASP A 93 4.84 -23.11 -13.36
CA ASP A 93 4.84 -24.44 -13.96
C ASP A 93 5.98 -25.33 -13.42
N THR A 94 7.14 -24.74 -13.17
CA THR A 94 8.29 -25.43 -12.57
C THR A 94 7.98 -25.86 -11.14
N LEU A 95 7.40 -24.97 -10.32
CA LEU A 95 7.01 -25.27 -8.94
C LEU A 95 5.90 -26.33 -8.90
N ARG A 96 4.94 -26.27 -9.82
CA ARG A 96 3.85 -27.24 -9.92
C ARG A 96 4.35 -28.63 -10.31
N LYS A 97 5.32 -28.73 -11.22
CA LYS A 97 6.00 -29.99 -11.55
C LYS A 97 6.77 -30.54 -10.34
N LYS A 98 7.46 -29.68 -9.58
CA LYS A 98 8.20 -30.08 -8.38
C LYS A 98 7.29 -30.54 -7.22
N ALA A 99 6.09 -29.97 -7.10
CA ALA A 99 5.12 -30.37 -6.09
C ALA A 99 4.45 -31.73 -6.35
N THR A 100 4.64 -32.34 -7.54
CA THR A 100 4.03 -33.63 -7.89
C THR A 100 4.89 -34.83 -7.43
N THR A 101 6.14 -34.61 -7.02
CA THR A 101 6.95 -35.64 -6.35
C THR A 101 6.79 -35.52 -4.84
N THR A 102 5.62 -35.88 -4.33
CA THR A 102 5.36 -35.98 -2.89
C THR A 102 6.09 -37.20 -2.34
N PRO A 103 7.11 -37.05 -1.48
CA PRO A 103 7.67 -38.19 -0.75
C PRO A 103 6.62 -38.73 0.21
N THR A 104 6.51 -40.06 0.27
CA THR A 104 5.70 -40.82 1.21
C THR A 104 5.82 -40.24 2.63
N PRO A 105 4.70 -39.94 3.32
CA PRO A 105 4.72 -39.35 4.64
C PRO A 105 5.47 -40.28 5.60
N THR A 106 6.65 -39.85 6.04
CA THR A 106 7.33 -40.48 7.17
C THR A 106 6.62 -40.01 8.43
N THR A 107 6.06 -40.97 9.16
CA THR A 107 5.32 -40.74 10.40
C THR A 107 6.29 -40.25 11.49
N THR A 108 6.55 -38.94 11.51
CA THR A 108 7.29 -38.31 12.61
C THR A 108 6.36 -38.27 13.81
N THR A 109 6.61 -39.12 14.80
CA THR A 109 6.03 -39.05 16.14
C THR A 109 6.29 -37.67 16.73
N ILE A 110 5.25 -36.83 16.77
CA ILE A 110 5.29 -35.52 17.39
C ILE A 110 5.45 -35.74 18.89
N PRO A 111 6.55 -35.27 19.51
CA PRO A 111 6.69 -35.35 20.96
C PRO A 111 5.55 -34.54 21.60
N THR A 112 4.82 -35.18 22.50
CA THR A 112 3.79 -34.53 23.32
C THR A 112 4.46 -33.48 24.18
N THR A 113 4.40 -32.22 23.77
CA THR A 113 4.91 -31.10 24.55
C THR A 113 3.97 -30.88 25.73
N THR A 114 4.43 -31.20 26.94
CA THR A 114 3.77 -30.82 28.18
C THR A 114 3.51 -29.31 28.15
N PRO A 115 2.26 -28.85 28.33
CA PRO A 115 1.96 -27.42 28.34
C PRO A 115 2.71 -26.80 29.51
N THR A 116 3.78 -26.06 29.18
CA THR A 116 4.46 -25.24 30.18
C THR A 116 3.48 -24.13 30.51
N THR A 117 3.05 -24.05 31.76
CA THR A 117 2.25 -22.96 32.29
C THR A 117 3.06 -21.68 32.23
N THR A 118 3.07 -21.03 31.06
CA THR A 118 3.65 -19.71 30.90
C THR A 118 2.77 -18.74 31.65
N THR A 119 3.27 -18.23 32.77
CA THR A 119 2.64 -17.13 33.50
C THR A 119 2.34 -16.00 32.51
N ASP A 120 1.07 -15.65 32.34
CA ASP A 120 0.66 -14.54 31.49
C ASP A 120 1.12 -13.22 32.14
N ILE A 121 2.29 -12.75 31.71
CA ILE A 121 2.88 -11.47 32.15
C ILE A 121 1.99 -10.26 31.84
N THR A 122 0.97 -10.43 31.00
CA THR A 122 -0.02 -9.39 30.63
C THR A 122 -1.32 -9.47 31.43
N ALA A 123 -1.38 -10.32 32.47
CA ALA A 123 -2.58 -10.49 33.29
C ALA A 123 -3.04 -9.19 33.97
N ASN A 124 -2.10 -8.36 34.43
CA ASN A 124 -2.38 -7.10 35.13
C ASN A 124 -2.35 -5.87 34.21
N TRP A 125 -2.36 -6.07 32.89
CA TRP A 125 -2.32 -4.98 31.93
C TRP A 125 -3.69 -4.32 31.76
N LYS A 126 -3.69 -3.03 31.46
CA LYS A 126 -4.90 -2.30 31.05
C LYS A 126 -5.22 -2.66 29.60
N THR A 127 -6.48 -2.49 29.21
CA THR A 127 -6.95 -2.70 27.83
C THR A 127 -7.42 -1.37 27.25
N TYR A 128 -6.88 -1.01 26.09
CA TYR A 128 -7.41 0.06 25.26
C TYR A 128 -8.28 -0.55 24.17
N SER A 129 -9.44 0.05 23.93
CA SER A 129 -10.37 -0.39 22.88
C SER A 129 -10.62 0.77 21.93
N GLY A 130 -10.32 0.55 20.65
CA GLY A 130 -10.64 1.48 19.57
C GLY A 130 -11.95 1.11 18.88
N THR A 131 -12.53 2.06 18.18
CA THR A 131 -13.84 1.90 17.51
C THR A 131 -13.73 1.73 16.00
N ILE A 132 -12.59 2.09 15.42
CA ILE A 132 -12.38 2.02 13.98
C ILE A 132 -12.36 0.55 13.51
N LEU A 133 -12.96 0.32 12.34
CA LEU A 133 -12.93 -0.94 11.58
C LEU A 133 -13.61 -2.15 12.24
N GLY A 134 -14.73 -1.92 12.93
CA GLY A 134 -15.43 -2.98 13.68
C GLY A 134 -14.92 -3.15 15.10
N GLY A 135 -13.92 -2.34 15.48
CA GLY A 135 -13.36 -2.30 16.81
C GLY A 135 -12.14 -3.21 16.96
N TYR A 136 -11.24 -2.79 17.84
CA TYR A 136 -10.08 -3.57 18.23
C TYR A 136 -9.81 -3.37 19.71
N SER A 137 -8.97 -4.23 20.27
CA SER A 137 -8.42 -4.05 21.60
C SER A 137 -6.93 -4.37 21.61
N ILE A 138 -6.21 -3.66 22.47
CA ILE A 138 -4.79 -3.91 22.74
C ILE A 138 -4.53 -3.71 24.22
N LYS A 139 -3.73 -4.60 24.82
CA LYS A 139 -3.32 -4.45 26.21
C LYS A 139 -2.03 -3.65 26.30
N TYR A 140 -1.87 -2.95 27.42
CA TYR A 140 -0.68 -2.17 27.72
C TYR A 140 -0.39 -2.15 29.23
N PRO A 141 0.87 -1.93 29.66
CA PRO A 141 1.23 -1.95 31.08
C PRO A 141 0.35 -1.02 31.94
N SER A 142 -0.03 -1.45 33.14
CA SER A 142 -0.96 -0.70 34.00
C SER A 142 -0.40 0.63 34.50
N SER A 143 0.92 0.76 34.58
CA SER A 143 1.63 2.00 34.92
C SER A 143 1.74 3.00 33.76
N TRP A 144 1.08 2.73 32.63
CA TRP A 144 1.02 3.62 31.48
C TRP A 144 -0.36 4.25 31.37
N SER A 145 -0.44 5.34 30.59
CA SER A 145 -1.68 5.96 30.14
C SER A 145 -1.85 5.74 28.63
N ALA A 146 -3.10 5.76 28.18
CA ALA A 146 -3.45 5.73 26.77
C ALA A 146 -4.14 7.05 26.41
N GLU A 147 -3.72 7.67 25.32
CA GLU A 147 -4.26 8.94 24.83
C GLU A 147 -4.56 8.82 23.33
N GLU A 148 -5.74 9.25 22.92
CA GLU A 148 -6.09 9.30 21.50
C GLU A 148 -5.35 10.47 20.84
N ALA A 149 -4.58 10.19 19.80
CA ALA A 149 -3.71 11.19 19.19
C ALA A 149 -4.23 11.74 17.87
N ASN A 150 -4.89 10.90 17.05
CA ASN A 150 -5.45 11.31 15.77
C ASN A 150 -6.65 10.42 15.39
N LYS A 151 -7.73 11.06 14.94
CA LYS A 151 -8.88 10.41 14.30
C LYS A 151 -9.02 10.94 12.88
N GLY A 152 -8.51 10.18 11.91
CA GLY A 152 -8.75 10.43 10.49
C GLY A 152 -9.89 9.57 9.99
N ILE A 153 -10.34 9.82 8.75
CA ILE A 153 -11.52 9.15 8.15
C ILE A 153 -11.38 7.61 8.15
N ASN A 154 -10.16 7.07 8.22
CA ASN A 154 -9.90 5.62 8.29
C ASN A 154 -8.69 5.26 9.17
N THR A 155 -8.33 6.15 10.11
CA THR A 155 -7.10 6.01 10.92
C THR A 155 -7.41 6.36 12.36
N GLU A 156 -7.11 5.45 13.28
CA GLU A 156 -7.13 5.70 14.73
C GLU A 156 -5.71 5.51 15.24
N SER A 157 -5.21 6.51 15.96
CA SER A 157 -3.92 6.46 16.62
C SER A 157 -4.11 6.56 18.13
N VAL A 158 -3.49 5.64 18.86
CA VAL A 158 -3.39 5.71 20.32
C VAL A 158 -1.92 5.85 20.70
N ILE A 159 -1.61 6.85 21.53
CA ILE A 159 -0.31 6.99 22.17
C ILE A 159 -0.40 6.32 23.54
N LEU A 160 0.48 5.34 23.74
CA LEU A 160 0.66 4.66 25.01
C LEU A 160 1.90 5.29 25.70
N ARG A 161 1.65 6.09 26.74
CA ARG A 161 2.69 6.85 27.46
C ARG A 161 3.04 6.22 28.78
N ARG A 162 4.33 6.13 29.10
CA ARG A 162 4.80 5.66 30.40
C ARG A 162 4.70 6.79 31.44
N THR A 163 3.97 6.57 32.54
CA THR A 163 3.65 7.63 33.52
C THR A 163 4.87 8.30 34.18
N SER A 164 6.06 7.67 34.16
CA SER A 164 7.28 8.22 34.79
C SER A 164 8.12 9.13 33.91
N ASN A 165 7.85 9.23 32.60
CA ASN A 165 8.71 9.94 31.67
C ASN A 165 7.98 11.19 31.16
N THR A 166 8.39 12.37 31.63
CA THR A 166 7.89 13.66 31.15
C THR A 166 8.60 14.14 29.88
N GLY A 167 9.37 13.27 29.22
CA GLY A 167 10.02 13.52 27.93
C GLY A 167 9.64 12.43 26.91
N ALA A 168 9.85 12.71 25.62
CA ALA A 168 9.50 11.82 24.49
C ALA A 168 10.19 10.43 24.52
N ASP A 169 11.07 10.18 25.48
CA ASP A 169 11.76 8.90 25.65
C ASP A 169 10.80 7.85 26.23
N GLY A 170 10.44 6.86 25.41
CA GLY A 170 9.69 5.68 25.82
C GLY A 170 8.18 5.72 25.57
N ASP A 171 7.69 6.67 24.79
CA ASP A 171 6.32 6.65 24.25
C ASP A 171 6.21 5.63 23.12
N TYR A 172 5.09 4.90 23.10
CA TYR A 172 4.73 3.96 22.04
C TYR A 172 3.54 4.52 21.30
N TRP A 173 3.68 4.77 20.00
CA TRP A 173 2.54 5.17 19.19
C TRP A 173 2.05 3.93 18.47
N VAL A 174 0.78 3.59 18.66
CA VAL A 174 0.13 2.49 17.98
C VAL A 174 -0.88 3.09 17.02
N ASP A 175 -0.57 2.96 15.73
CA ASP A 175 -1.40 3.45 14.63
C ASP A 175 -2.14 2.28 14.00
N ILE A 176 -3.46 2.38 13.89
CA ILE A 176 -4.28 1.39 13.18
C ILE A 176 -5.06 2.10 12.07
N ALA A 177 -4.84 1.63 10.85
CA ALA A 177 -5.46 2.19 9.66
C ALA A 177 -5.98 1.10 8.73
N GLN A 178 -7.06 1.38 8.01
CA GLN A 178 -7.40 0.56 6.86
C GLN A 178 -6.41 0.83 5.73
N PHE A 179 -5.82 -0.23 5.19
CA PHE A 179 -4.91 -0.15 4.06
C PHE A 179 -5.63 -0.59 2.78
N TYR A 180 -5.72 0.30 1.80
CA TYR A 180 -6.42 0.05 0.53
C TYR A 180 -5.53 -0.56 -0.56
N GLY A 181 -4.26 -0.81 -0.25
CA GLY A 181 -3.32 -1.47 -1.16
C GLY A 181 -3.20 -2.97 -0.90
N ASP A 182 -2.43 -3.64 -1.75
CA ASP A 182 -1.99 -5.01 -1.54
C ASP A 182 -0.59 -5.06 -0.92
N ALA A 183 -0.04 -6.27 -0.76
CA ALA A 183 1.31 -6.45 -0.23
C ALA A 183 2.40 -5.77 -1.09
N SER A 184 2.20 -5.65 -2.40
CA SER A 184 3.14 -4.98 -3.31
C SER A 184 3.08 -3.46 -3.12
N THR A 185 1.87 -2.90 -2.96
CA THR A 185 1.67 -1.51 -2.60
C THR A 185 2.38 -1.22 -1.27
N PHE A 186 2.18 -2.07 -0.25
CA PHE A 186 2.81 -1.93 1.06
C PHE A 186 4.34 -1.82 0.99
N ALA A 187 5.01 -2.58 0.11
CA ALA A 187 6.44 -2.42 -0.15
C ALA A 187 6.80 -1.06 -0.73
N SER A 188 5.99 -0.58 -1.67
CA SER A 188 6.24 0.64 -2.43
C SER A 188 6.00 1.93 -1.66
N VAL A 189 5.13 1.95 -0.64
CA VAL A 189 4.77 3.19 0.09
C VAL A 189 5.82 3.68 1.09
N GLY A 190 7.05 3.17 1.02
CA GLY A 190 8.17 3.69 1.83
C GLY A 190 8.38 2.98 3.17
N TYR A 191 7.86 1.77 3.33
CA TYR A 191 8.13 0.94 4.51
C TYR A 191 9.38 0.05 4.39
N GLY A 192 10.14 0.19 3.29
CA GLY A 192 11.39 -0.52 3.03
C GLY A 192 11.23 -1.69 2.05
N THR A 193 12.36 -2.19 1.54
CA THR A 193 12.39 -3.37 0.65
C THR A 193 12.28 -4.68 1.42
N ASP A 194 12.56 -4.65 2.73
CA ASP A 194 12.71 -5.84 3.56
C ASP A 194 11.38 -6.21 4.21
N ILE A 195 10.49 -6.77 3.40
CA ILE A 195 9.22 -7.34 3.88
C ILE A 195 9.43 -8.79 4.28
N THR A 196 9.06 -9.11 5.51
CA THR A 196 9.10 -10.47 6.05
C THR A 196 7.69 -10.93 6.42
N ASN A 197 7.38 -12.21 6.21
CA ASN A 197 6.14 -12.77 6.75
C ASN A 197 6.34 -13.05 8.25
N THR A 198 5.33 -12.75 9.06
CA THR A 198 5.34 -12.97 10.51
C THR A 198 3.93 -13.28 11.02
N THR A 199 3.80 -13.44 12.34
CA THR A 199 2.51 -13.56 13.03
C THR A 199 2.42 -12.56 14.16
N ILE A 200 1.27 -11.90 14.32
CA ILE A 200 0.95 -11.05 15.46
C ILE A 200 -0.35 -11.52 16.08
N ALA A 201 -0.33 -11.86 17.37
CA ALA A 201 -1.52 -12.30 18.09
C ALA A 201 -2.33 -13.39 17.36
N GLY A 202 -1.63 -14.29 16.64
CA GLY A 202 -2.23 -15.36 15.85
C GLY A 202 -2.66 -14.98 14.42
N PHE A 203 -2.62 -13.70 14.05
CA PHE A 203 -2.87 -13.24 12.69
C PHE A 203 -1.62 -13.37 11.82
N SER A 204 -1.78 -13.88 10.60
CA SER A 204 -0.73 -13.80 9.58
C SER A 204 -0.52 -12.35 9.18
N ALA A 205 0.74 -11.89 9.19
CA ALA A 205 1.09 -10.51 8.92
C ALA A 205 2.34 -10.39 8.03
N LYS A 206 2.49 -9.24 7.38
CA LYS A 206 3.74 -8.83 6.74
C LYS A 206 4.38 -7.71 7.55
N LYS A 207 5.61 -7.92 8.02
CA LYS A 207 6.40 -6.93 8.77
C LYS A 207 7.30 -6.17 7.81
N ALA A 208 7.33 -4.85 7.96
CA ALA A 208 8.27 -3.96 7.29
C ALA A 208 8.87 -2.99 8.30
N ASN A 209 10.19 -2.84 8.27
CA ASN A 209 10.91 -1.92 9.15
C ASN A 209 11.30 -0.68 8.35
N ARG A 210 10.88 0.48 8.83
CA ARG A 210 11.34 1.77 8.32
C ARG A 210 12.45 2.27 9.23
N GLY A 211 13.65 2.39 8.67
CA GLY A 211 14.81 2.92 9.40
C GLY A 211 14.55 4.34 9.92
N ALA A 212 15.24 4.70 11.01
CA ALA A 212 15.19 6.06 11.53
C ALA A 212 15.74 7.05 10.50
N SER A 213 15.19 8.26 10.49
CA SER A 213 15.68 9.40 9.71
C SER A 213 15.74 10.64 10.60
N ILE A 214 16.38 11.71 10.13
CA ILE A 214 16.46 12.99 10.85
C ILE A 214 15.07 13.54 11.22
N GLN A 215 14.03 13.20 10.44
CA GLN A 215 12.67 13.70 10.62
C GLN A 215 11.72 12.69 11.27
N SER A 216 12.12 11.44 11.48
CA SER A 216 11.20 10.38 11.87
C SER A 216 11.93 9.24 12.60
N PRO A 217 11.46 8.81 13.78
CA PRO A 217 12.01 7.65 14.48
C PRO A 217 11.87 6.38 13.64
N ALA A 218 12.60 5.33 14.03
CA ALA A 218 12.39 4.01 13.45
C ALA A 218 10.95 3.55 13.71
N GLN A 219 10.33 2.95 12.69
CA GLN A 219 8.96 2.48 12.74
C GLN A 219 8.90 1.03 12.28
N THR A 220 8.11 0.23 12.98
CA THR A 220 7.75 -1.10 12.50
C THR A 220 6.30 -1.10 12.09
N HIS A 221 6.03 -1.53 10.86
CA HIS A 221 4.68 -1.64 10.33
C HIS A 221 4.35 -3.09 10.05
N TYR A 222 3.07 -3.41 10.27
CA TYR A 222 2.51 -4.71 10.04
C TYR A 222 1.28 -4.58 9.17
N LEU A 223 1.27 -5.31 8.07
CA LEU A 223 0.09 -5.48 7.23
C LEU A 223 -0.63 -6.76 7.64
N ILE A 224 -1.84 -6.64 8.17
CA ILE A 224 -2.68 -7.75 8.63
C ILE A 224 -3.90 -7.84 7.72
N SER A 225 -4.17 -9.03 7.18
CA SER A 225 -5.39 -9.28 6.40
C SER A 225 -6.44 -9.95 7.29
N HIS A 226 -7.60 -9.31 7.47
CA HIS A 226 -8.69 -9.83 8.30
C HIS A 226 -10.06 -9.41 7.72
N GLY A 227 -11.02 -10.33 7.69
CA GLY A 227 -12.37 -10.05 7.17
C GLY A 227 -12.41 -9.52 5.73
N GLY A 228 -11.49 -9.98 4.87
CA GLY A 228 -11.39 -9.52 3.47
C GLY A 228 -10.80 -8.10 3.29
N LYS A 229 -10.29 -7.48 4.35
CA LYS A 229 -9.66 -6.16 4.34
C LYS A 229 -8.20 -6.26 4.79
N ASN A 230 -7.40 -5.27 4.40
CA ASN A 230 -6.04 -5.11 4.89
C ASN A 230 -5.99 -3.97 5.91
N TYR A 231 -5.23 -4.20 6.98
CA TYR A 231 -5.03 -3.28 8.08
C TYR A 231 -3.56 -3.02 8.25
N LEU A 232 -3.20 -1.74 8.36
CA LEU A 232 -1.89 -1.29 8.73
C LEU A 232 -1.87 -1.09 10.25
N LEU A 233 -1.03 -1.85 10.94
CA LEU A 233 -0.70 -1.67 12.34
C LEU A 233 0.73 -1.14 12.41
N GLY A 234 0.89 0.14 12.74
CA GLY A 234 2.18 0.78 12.94
C GLY A 234 2.51 0.84 14.43
N ILE A 235 3.76 0.53 14.79
CA ILE A 235 4.31 0.96 16.07
C ILE A 235 5.53 1.85 15.85
N LEU A 236 5.43 3.07 16.39
CA LEU A 236 6.53 4.01 16.52
C LEU A 236 7.21 3.81 17.86
N TYR A 237 8.54 3.67 17.83
CA TYR A 237 9.36 3.59 19.03
C TYR A 237 10.31 4.78 19.07
N ILE A 238 10.22 5.57 20.13
CA ILE A 238 11.19 6.61 20.44
C ILE A 238 12.08 6.06 21.56
N ASN A 239 13.23 5.48 21.17
CA ASN A 239 14.35 5.12 22.05
C ASN A 239 14.17 3.97 23.08
N ALA A 240 13.20 3.06 22.92
CA ALA A 240 13.00 1.92 23.84
C ALA A 240 13.18 0.53 23.18
N SER A 241 13.59 -0.48 23.96
CA SER A 241 13.80 -1.86 23.50
C SER A 241 12.52 -2.55 23.02
N ASP A 242 12.63 -3.35 21.95
CA ASP A 242 11.52 -4.02 21.23
C ASP A 242 10.63 -4.94 22.10
N ALA A 243 11.13 -5.49 23.21
CA ALA A 243 10.43 -6.57 23.94
C ALA A 243 9.04 -6.19 24.46
N VAL A 244 8.85 -4.97 24.98
CA VAL A 244 7.52 -4.54 25.47
C VAL A 244 6.58 -4.22 24.31
N GLY A 245 7.12 -3.67 23.21
CA GLY A 245 6.36 -3.44 21.98
C GLY A 245 5.80 -4.73 21.40
N ASP A 246 6.64 -5.76 21.33
CA ASP A 246 6.22 -7.08 20.86
C ASP A 246 5.17 -7.71 21.79
N GLN A 247 5.28 -7.53 23.11
CA GLN A 247 4.26 -7.96 24.06
C GLN A 247 2.93 -7.23 23.85
N ILE A 248 2.97 -5.91 23.64
CA ILE A 248 1.78 -5.09 23.31
C ILE A 248 1.13 -5.61 22.02
N LEU A 249 1.91 -5.80 20.95
CA LEU A 249 1.43 -6.35 19.68
C LEU A 249 0.79 -7.72 19.83
N ASN A 250 1.39 -8.60 20.62
CA ASN A 250 0.87 -9.95 20.84
C ASN A 250 -0.47 -9.99 21.59
N THR A 251 -0.89 -8.86 22.16
CA THR A 251 -2.21 -8.73 22.80
C THR A 251 -3.28 -8.15 21.88
N PHE A 252 -2.91 -7.72 20.67
CA PHE A 252 -3.82 -7.12 19.69
C PHE A 252 -4.93 -8.09 19.29
N LYS A 253 -6.18 -7.60 19.25
CA LYS A 253 -7.35 -8.38 18.81
C LYS A 253 -8.31 -7.49 18.03
N PHE A 254 -8.90 -8.02 16.96
CA PHE A 254 -10.12 -7.46 16.41
C PHE A 254 -11.31 -7.84 17.29
N ASN A 255 -12.22 -6.89 17.53
CA ASN A 255 -13.48 -7.18 18.19
C ASN A 255 -14.40 -7.81 17.13
N SER A 256 -14.91 -9.01 17.43
CA SER A 256 -15.82 -9.76 16.55
C SER A 256 -17.23 -9.19 16.54
#